data_AF-A0A167CGU2-F1
#
_entry.id   AF-A0A167CGU2-F1
#
_cell.length_a   1.000
_cell.length_b   1.000
_cell.length_c   1.000
_cell.angle_alpha   90.00
_cell.angle_beta   90.00
_cell.angle_gamma   90.00
#
_symmetry.space_group_name_H-M   'P 1'
#
loop_
_entity.id
_entity.type
_entity.pdbx_description
1 polymer ?
#
loop_
_entity_poly.entity_id
_entity_poly.type
_entity_poly.pdbx_seq_one_letter_code
_entity_poly.pdbx_strand_id
1 'polypeptide(L)'
;GEGGTFEYAVAGDVCEIRYLPQYTTRLAERVEAALASLLQLTRWSTGEQLQASGISFSHPALADPDRYQQLLGVPVEFEAAHNSLRISAAALSLPLIYANPALCQHLRTLADQLLEQLGSQSLSASVRDLLRQHPRWGKEKVAEQMAMSGRHLIRKLSEEGTSFKLLRDSLLQGMAEQSLKEGSKLFDIADKLGFSDESAFAKAFKRWTGMTPAQFRAQI
;
A
#
# COMPACT_ATOMS: atom_id res chain seq x y z
N GLY A 1 3.35 -7.71 3.87
CA GLY A 1 1.97 -7.18 3.81
C GLY A 1 1.51 -6.85 5.21
N GLU A 2 0.46 -6.04 5.37
CA GLU A 2 0.02 -5.45 6.65
C GLU A 2 -0.37 -6.44 7.79
N GLY A 3 -0.24 -7.76 7.57
CA GLY A 3 -0.46 -8.79 8.58
C GLY A 3 0.81 -9.29 9.30
N GLY A 4 2.01 -9.11 8.75
CA GLY A 4 3.22 -9.69 9.34
C GLY A 4 4.22 -10.15 8.29
N THR A 5 5.36 -10.66 8.75
CA THR A 5 6.47 -11.11 7.91
C THR A 5 6.72 -12.59 8.07
N PHE A 6 7.16 -13.23 6.98
CA PHE A 6 7.67 -14.60 7.01
C PHE A 6 9.17 -14.55 6.85
N GLU A 7 9.85 -15.34 7.67
CA GLU A 7 11.27 -15.63 7.56
C GLU A 7 11.42 -17.13 7.43
N TYR A 8 12.51 -17.61 6.82
CA TYR A 8 12.78 -19.02 6.79
C TYR A 8 14.25 -19.31 7.08
N ALA A 9 14.50 -20.46 7.69
CA ALA A 9 15.83 -20.98 7.95
C ALA A 9 15.88 -22.44 7.50
N VAL A 10 16.99 -22.83 6.87
CA VAL A 10 17.23 -24.21 6.46
C VAL A 10 18.32 -24.79 7.35
N ALA A 11 18.02 -25.89 8.02
CA ALA A 11 18.95 -26.62 8.87
C ALA A 11 18.90 -28.11 8.50
N GLY A 12 19.92 -28.57 7.77
CA GLY A 12 19.94 -29.94 7.24
C GLY A 12 18.82 -30.16 6.23
N ASP A 13 18.00 -31.19 6.47
CA ASP A 13 16.86 -31.56 5.60
C ASP A 13 15.54 -30.88 6.02
N VAL A 14 15.57 -29.93 6.97
CA VAL A 14 14.37 -29.22 7.42
C VAL A 14 14.48 -27.75 7.07
N CYS A 15 13.43 -27.23 6.43
CA CYS A 15 13.17 -25.80 6.30
C CYS A 15 12.09 -25.41 7.30
N GLU A 16 12.43 -24.48 8.20
CA GLU A 16 11.49 -23.88 9.13
C GLU A 16 11.10 -22.50 8.61
N ILE A 17 9.81 -22.32 8.30
CA ILE A 17 9.22 -21.04 7.91
C ILE A 17 8.55 -20.44 9.14
N ARG A 18 9.10 -19.35 9.66
CA ARG A 18 8.60 -18.63 10.83
C ARG A 18 7.70 -17.50 10.41
N TYR A 19 6.62 -17.33 11.16
CA TYR A 19 5.69 -16.22 10.98
C TYR A 19 5.81 -15.24 12.15
N LEU A 20 6.10 -13.99 11.81
CA LEU A 20 6.28 -12.87 12.72
C LEU A 20 5.04 -11.94 12.58
N PRO A 21 4.02 -12.12 13.44
CA PRO A 21 2.83 -11.29 13.38
C PRO A 21 3.14 -9.85 13.83
N GLN A 22 2.52 -8.87 13.17
CA GLN A 22 2.66 -7.44 13.51
C GLN A 22 1.40 -6.85 14.16
N TYR A 23 0.34 -7.65 14.32
CA TYR A 23 -0.92 -7.24 14.91
C TYR A 23 -1.03 -7.66 16.38
N THR A 24 -1.87 -6.95 17.14
CA THR A 24 -2.12 -7.23 18.57
C THR A 24 -3.52 -7.79 18.83
N THR A 25 -4.47 -7.65 17.91
CA THR A 25 -5.86 -8.09 18.08
C THR A 25 -6.09 -9.48 17.49
N ARG A 26 -6.69 -10.40 18.26
CA ARG A 26 -6.94 -11.81 17.87
C ARG A 26 -5.69 -12.48 17.30
N LEU A 27 -4.58 -12.31 18.01
CA LEU A 27 -3.26 -12.73 17.58
C LEU A 27 -3.22 -14.23 17.27
N ALA A 28 -3.72 -15.06 18.19
CA ALA A 28 -3.68 -16.51 18.08
C ALA A 28 -4.47 -17.00 16.85
N GLU A 29 -5.73 -16.58 16.71
CA GLU A 29 -6.59 -17.01 15.60
C GLU A 29 -6.05 -16.55 14.24
N ARG A 30 -5.45 -15.35 14.17
CA ARG A 30 -4.84 -14.84 12.94
C ARG A 30 -3.57 -15.57 12.57
N VAL A 31 -2.75 -15.93 13.56
CA VAL A 31 -1.55 -16.75 13.36
C VAL A 31 -1.93 -18.15 12.89
N GLU A 32 -2.91 -18.79 13.52
CA GLU A 32 -3.46 -20.07 13.08
C GLU A 32 -3.95 -20.00 11.63
N ALA A 33 -4.75 -18.99 11.30
CA ALA A 33 -5.24 -18.79 9.94
C ALA A 33 -4.11 -18.57 8.93
N ALA A 34 -3.07 -17.80 9.28
CA ALA A 34 -1.94 -17.52 8.41
C ALA A 34 -1.11 -18.78 8.11
N LEU A 35 -0.75 -19.55 9.14
CA LEU A 35 0.03 -20.79 8.97
C LEU A 35 -0.77 -21.90 8.30
N ALA A 36 -2.06 -22.05 8.64
CA ALA A 36 -2.95 -22.98 7.95
C ALA A 36 -3.11 -22.64 6.47
N SER A 37 -3.29 -21.35 6.15
CA SER A 37 -3.38 -20.87 4.76
C SER A 37 -2.09 -21.13 4.00
N LEU A 38 -0.93 -20.87 4.61
CA LEU A 38 0.37 -21.15 4.03
C LEU A 38 0.51 -22.64 3.69
N LEU A 39 0.18 -23.54 4.62
CA LEU A 39 0.24 -24.98 4.39
C LEU A 39 -0.64 -25.40 3.21
N GLN A 40 -1.91 -24.97 3.22
CA GLN A 40 -2.89 -25.35 2.18
C GLN A 40 -2.53 -24.79 0.80
N LEU A 41 -2.13 -23.52 0.72
CA LEU A 41 -1.68 -22.89 -0.53
C LEU A 41 -0.43 -23.59 -1.08
N THR A 42 0.50 -23.96 -0.22
CA THR A 42 1.74 -24.64 -0.64
C THR A 42 1.45 -26.07 -1.13
N ARG A 43 0.55 -26.81 -0.47
CA ARG A 43 0.08 -28.12 -0.97
C ARG A 43 -0.60 -28.00 -2.32
N TRP A 44 -1.59 -27.11 -2.43
CA TRP A 44 -2.33 -26.91 -3.66
C TRP A 44 -1.42 -26.50 -4.82
N SER A 45 -0.52 -25.54 -4.58
CA SER A 45 0.39 -25.04 -5.62
C SER A 45 1.48 -26.02 -6.03
N THR A 46 1.79 -27.04 -5.23
CA THR A 46 2.74 -28.13 -5.56
C THR A 46 2.06 -29.42 -5.99
N GLY A 47 0.73 -29.42 -6.14
CA GLY A 47 -0.03 -30.61 -6.52
C GLY A 47 -0.01 -31.70 -5.45
N GLU A 48 -0.15 -31.31 -4.19
CA GLU A 48 -0.17 -32.18 -3.00
C GLU A 48 1.16 -32.92 -2.74
N GLN A 49 2.26 -32.51 -3.37
CA GLN A 49 3.57 -33.14 -3.18
C GLN A 49 4.31 -32.66 -1.93
N LEU A 50 3.87 -31.55 -1.32
CA LEU A 50 4.48 -30.99 -0.12
C LEU A 50 4.32 -31.92 1.10
N GLN A 51 5.46 -32.37 1.63
CA GLN A 51 5.54 -33.06 2.91
C GLN A 51 5.92 -32.06 4.02
N ALA A 52 4.91 -31.60 4.76
CA ALA A 52 5.10 -30.81 5.96
C ALA A 52 5.30 -31.73 7.17
N SER A 53 6.32 -31.47 7.97
CA SER A 53 6.67 -32.27 9.15
C SER A 53 5.95 -31.80 10.42
N GLY A 54 5.44 -30.57 10.44
CA GLY A 54 4.58 -30.09 11.52
C GLY A 54 4.38 -28.58 11.54
N ILE A 55 3.47 -28.14 12.38
CA ILE A 55 3.24 -26.72 12.70
C ILE A 55 3.47 -26.51 14.19
N SER A 56 4.08 -25.38 14.53
CA SER A 56 4.27 -24.94 15.91
C SER A 56 3.57 -23.59 16.12
N PHE A 57 2.87 -23.46 17.24
CA PHE A 57 2.22 -22.24 17.69
C PHE A 57 2.81 -21.81 19.03
N SER A 58 3.05 -20.51 19.20
CA SER A 58 3.62 -19.95 20.43
C SER A 58 2.58 -19.71 21.53
N HIS A 59 1.30 -19.85 21.22
CA HIS A 59 0.20 -19.71 22.16
C HIS A 59 -0.29 -21.10 22.60
N PRO A 60 -1.02 -21.21 23.73
CA PRO A 60 -1.68 -22.45 24.11
C PRO A 60 -2.81 -22.78 23.14
N ALA A 61 -3.21 -24.06 23.09
CA ALA A 61 -4.30 -24.51 22.23
C ALA A 61 -5.61 -23.77 22.57
N LEU A 62 -6.29 -23.25 21.53
CA LEU A 62 -7.57 -22.53 21.69
C LEU A 62 -8.77 -23.50 21.72
N ALA A 63 -8.57 -24.72 21.24
CA ALA A 63 -9.53 -25.80 21.18
C ALA A 63 -8.82 -27.14 21.40
N ASP A 64 -9.56 -28.24 21.26
CA ASP A 64 -9.01 -29.59 21.32
C ASP A 64 -7.81 -29.78 20.36
N PRO A 65 -6.60 -30.05 20.87
CA PRO A 65 -5.40 -30.24 20.05
C PRO A 65 -5.56 -31.31 18.96
N ASP A 66 -6.30 -32.39 19.24
CA ASP A 66 -6.49 -33.49 18.28
C ASP A 66 -7.22 -33.03 17.02
N ARG A 67 -8.12 -32.05 17.16
CA ARG A 67 -8.86 -31.46 16.03
C ARG A 67 -7.95 -30.70 15.08
N TYR A 68 -6.87 -30.10 15.56
CA TYR A 68 -5.90 -29.41 14.71
C TYR A 68 -5.16 -30.39 13.81
N GLN A 69 -4.68 -31.49 14.38
CA GLN A 69 -3.99 -32.52 13.61
C GLN A 69 -4.91 -33.17 12.58
N GLN A 70 -6.18 -33.43 12.92
CA GLN A 70 -7.17 -33.95 11.97
C GLN A 70 -7.44 -32.98 10.81
N LEU A 71 -7.54 -31.67 11.10
CA LEU A 71 -7.83 -30.65 10.09
C LEU A 71 -6.63 -30.35 9.18
N LEU A 72 -5.44 -30.21 9.77
CA LEU A 72 -4.23 -29.79 9.06
C LEU A 72 -3.47 -30.99 8.46
N GLY A 73 -3.72 -32.20 8.96
CA GLY A 73 -3.08 -33.43 8.50
C GLY A 73 -1.58 -33.46 8.80
N VAL A 74 -1.14 -32.75 9.84
CA VAL A 74 0.25 -32.71 10.33
C VAL A 74 0.26 -32.61 11.86
N PRO A 75 1.34 -33.06 12.51
CA PRO A 75 1.53 -32.82 13.94
C PRO A 75 1.52 -31.32 14.25
N VAL A 76 0.82 -30.95 15.33
CA VAL A 76 0.73 -29.58 15.83
C VAL A 76 1.27 -29.50 17.25
N GLU A 77 2.20 -28.58 17.47
CA GLU A 77 2.82 -28.31 18.75
C GLU A 77 2.39 -26.92 19.23
N PHE A 78 1.91 -26.83 20.47
CA PHE A 78 1.52 -25.56 21.11
C PHE A 78 2.57 -25.15 22.14
N GLU A 79 2.52 -23.88 22.58
CA GLU A 79 3.46 -23.31 23.54
C GLU A 79 4.93 -23.39 23.10
N ALA A 80 5.18 -23.40 21.79
CA ALA A 80 6.53 -23.40 21.23
C ALA A 80 7.18 -22.00 21.31
N ALA A 81 8.49 -21.93 21.12
CA ALA A 81 9.21 -20.65 21.11
C ALA A 81 8.76 -19.70 19.97
N HIS A 82 8.32 -20.26 18.84
CA HIS A 82 7.98 -19.52 17.63
C HIS A 82 6.74 -20.10 16.94
N ASN A 83 6.06 -19.25 16.16
CA ASN A 83 5.01 -19.67 15.23
C ASN A 83 5.67 -20.11 13.92
N SER A 84 5.63 -21.39 13.57
CA SER A 84 6.33 -21.89 12.41
C SER A 84 5.65 -23.06 11.70
N LEU A 85 5.94 -23.17 10.41
CA LEU A 85 5.64 -24.33 9.56
C LEU A 85 6.97 -25.00 9.21
N ARG A 86 7.08 -26.31 9.48
CA ARG A 86 8.26 -27.11 9.16
C ARG A 86 7.97 -27.98 7.95
N ILE A 87 8.85 -27.92 6.95
CA ILE A 87 8.78 -28.70 5.71
C ILE A 87 10.14 -29.33 5.42
N SER A 88 10.19 -30.36 4.57
CA SER A 88 11.49 -30.85 4.07
C SER A 88 12.19 -29.77 3.24
N ALA A 89 13.50 -29.62 3.39
CA ALA A 89 14.30 -28.68 2.61
C ALA A 89 14.22 -28.99 1.10
N ALA A 90 14.11 -30.26 0.72
CA ALA A 90 13.89 -30.67 -0.66
C ALA A 90 12.59 -30.10 -1.26
N ALA A 91 11.59 -29.80 -0.43
CA ALA A 91 10.32 -29.24 -0.88
C ALA A 91 10.46 -27.84 -1.47
N LEU A 92 11.52 -27.08 -1.13
CA LEU A 92 11.81 -25.78 -1.74
C LEU A 92 12.12 -25.86 -3.24
N SER A 93 12.47 -27.05 -3.74
CA SER A 93 12.74 -27.30 -5.16
C SER A 93 11.53 -27.84 -5.91
N LEU A 94 10.37 -28.03 -5.25
CA LEU A 94 9.18 -28.55 -5.92
C LEU A 94 8.67 -27.54 -6.96
N PRO A 95 8.36 -27.99 -8.19
CA PRO A 95 7.77 -27.13 -9.19
C PRO A 95 6.34 -26.77 -8.79
N LEU A 96 5.95 -25.53 -9.03
CA LEU A 96 4.55 -25.13 -8.86
C LEU A 96 3.74 -25.65 -10.05
N ILE A 97 2.67 -26.43 -9.80
CA ILE A 97 1.89 -27.09 -10.85
C ILE A 97 1.12 -26.12 -11.75
N TYR A 98 0.82 -24.92 -11.25
CA TYR A 98 0.22 -23.83 -12.02
C TYR A 98 1.27 -22.80 -12.50
N ALA A 99 2.57 -23.10 -12.38
CA ALA A 99 3.59 -22.24 -12.96
C ALA A 99 3.38 -22.17 -14.47
N ASN A 100 3.00 -20.98 -14.94
CA ASN A 100 3.05 -20.63 -16.34
C ASN A 100 4.21 -19.63 -16.51
N PRO A 101 5.40 -20.10 -16.95
CA PRO A 101 6.57 -19.24 -17.10
C PRO A 101 6.31 -18.03 -17.99
N ALA A 102 5.52 -18.19 -19.06
CA ALA A 102 5.16 -17.10 -19.96
C ALA A 102 4.27 -16.05 -19.27
N LEU A 103 3.29 -16.48 -18.48
CA LEU A 103 2.46 -15.57 -17.68
C LEU A 103 3.28 -14.86 -16.59
N CYS A 104 4.16 -15.59 -15.90
CA CYS A 104 5.05 -15.02 -14.88
C CYS A 104 5.98 -13.96 -15.49
N GLN A 105 6.56 -14.23 -16.65
CA GLN A 105 7.39 -13.28 -17.38
C GLN A 105 6.58 -12.06 -17.84
N HIS A 106 5.37 -12.27 -18.36
CA HIS A 106 4.47 -11.18 -18.77
C HIS A 106 4.07 -10.29 -17.58
N LEU A 107 3.65 -10.89 -16.46
CA LEU A 107 3.32 -10.15 -15.24
C LEU A 107 4.53 -9.42 -14.67
N ARG A 108 5.73 -10.01 -14.77
CA ARG A 108 6.97 -9.35 -14.35
C ARG A 108 7.30 -8.16 -15.24
N THR A 109 7.18 -8.28 -16.57
CA THR A 109 7.33 -7.14 -17.48
C THR A 109 6.31 -6.03 -17.19
N LEU A 110 5.05 -6.37 -16.92
CA LEU A 110 4.04 -5.38 -16.52
C LEU A 110 4.39 -4.73 -15.18
N ALA A 111 4.85 -5.51 -14.20
CA ALA A 111 5.29 -4.99 -12.91
C ALA A 111 6.52 -4.07 -13.06
N ASP A 112 7.49 -4.44 -13.89
CA ASP A 112 8.67 -3.63 -14.19
C ASP A 112 8.27 -2.33 -14.91
N GLN A 113 7.34 -2.39 -15.88
CA GLN A 113 6.78 -1.18 -16.53
C GLN A 113 6.03 -0.28 -15.55
N LEU A 114 5.24 -0.86 -14.63
CA LEU A 114 4.57 -0.10 -13.57
C LEU A 114 5.58 0.49 -12.60
N LEU A 115 6.64 -0.25 -12.25
CA LEU A 115 7.73 0.23 -11.40
C LEU A 115 8.57 1.30 -12.10
N GLU A 116 8.75 1.27 -13.41
CA GLU A 116 9.35 2.36 -14.19
C GLU A 116 8.45 3.59 -14.17
N GLN A 117 7.14 3.42 -14.37
CA GLN A 117 6.15 4.50 -14.26
C GLN A 117 6.07 5.08 -12.85
N LEU A 118 6.31 4.29 -11.81
CA LEU A 118 6.34 4.71 -10.41
C LEU A 118 7.71 5.26 -9.96
N GLY A 119 8.79 4.73 -10.54
CA GLY A 119 10.20 5.03 -10.24
C GLY A 119 10.64 6.36 -10.83
N SER A 120 9.99 6.82 -11.89
CA SER A 120 9.85 8.26 -12.12
C SER A 120 8.60 8.73 -11.38
N GLN A 121 8.73 9.28 -10.16
CA GLN A 121 7.76 10.31 -9.82
C GLN A 121 7.89 11.36 -10.93
N SER A 122 6.92 11.44 -11.83
CA SER A 122 6.85 12.54 -12.79
C SER A 122 7.09 13.83 -12.01
N LEU A 123 7.86 14.77 -12.55
CA LEU A 123 8.13 16.03 -11.87
C LEU A 123 6.80 16.66 -11.39
N SER A 124 5.75 16.50 -12.18
CA SER A 124 4.37 16.87 -11.85
C SER A 124 3.79 16.20 -10.60
N ALA A 125 4.13 14.94 -10.32
CA ALA A 125 3.73 14.22 -9.12
C ALA A 125 4.46 14.76 -7.89
N SER A 126 5.78 14.92 -7.94
CA SER A 126 6.55 15.49 -6.83
C SER A 126 6.13 16.95 -6.53
N VAL A 127 5.84 17.74 -7.57
CA VAL A 127 5.26 19.09 -7.42
C VAL A 127 3.89 19.04 -6.74
N ARG A 128 3.02 18.08 -7.12
CA ARG A 128 1.70 17.91 -6.50
C ARG A 128 1.80 17.54 -5.02
N ASP A 129 2.73 16.65 -4.66
CA ASP A 129 2.93 16.24 -3.26
C ASP A 129 3.45 17.39 -2.41
N LEU A 130 4.41 18.17 -2.91
CA LEU A 130 4.89 19.38 -2.24
C LEU A 130 3.77 20.42 -2.06
N LEU A 131 2.95 20.64 -3.08
CA LEU A 131 1.81 21.55 -2.98
C LEU A 131 0.72 21.04 -2.03
N ARG A 132 0.56 19.72 -1.87
CA ARG A 132 -0.43 19.14 -0.94
C ARG A 132 -0.01 19.38 0.51
N GLN A 133 1.29 19.23 0.79
CA GLN A 133 1.87 19.50 2.11
C GLN A 133 1.97 21.00 2.40
N HIS A 134 2.22 21.81 1.35
CA HIS A 134 2.40 23.25 1.45
C HIS A 134 1.56 24.03 0.42
N PRO A 135 0.22 24.12 0.59
CA PRO A 135 -0.69 24.76 -0.37
C PRO A 135 -0.38 26.24 -0.65
N ARG A 136 0.27 26.91 0.31
CA ARG A 136 0.66 28.32 0.22
C ARG A 136 1.87 28.57 -0.67
N TRP A 137 2.63 27.53 -1.05
CA TRP A 137 3.87 27.72 -1.78
C TRP A 137 3.64 28.18 -3.23
N GLY A 138 4.47 29.15 -3.64
CA GLY A 138 4.59 29.59 -5.02
C GLY A 138 5.57 28.71 -5.79
N LYS A 139 5.63 28.92 -7.11
CA LYS A 139 6.52 28.19 -8.01
C LYS A 139 7.99 28.28 -7.60
N GLU A 140 8.43 29.43 -7.08
CA GLU A 140 9.82 29.65 -6.66
C GLU A 140 10.20 28.74 -5.49
N LYS A 141 9.38 28.68 -4.44
CA LYS A 141 9.62 27.82 -3.27
C LYS A 141 9.60 26.34 -3.62
N VAL A 142 8.67 25.93 -4.48
CA VAL A 142 8.62 24.53 -4.95
C VAL A 142 9.86 24.20 -5.78
N ALA A 143 10.30 25.09 -6.66
CA ALA A 143 11.51 24.88 -7.45
C ALA A 143 12.77 24.78 -6.57
N GLU A 144 12.89 25.67 -5.57
CA GLU A 144 13.97 25.66 -4.59
C GLU A 144 14.03 24.34 -3.81
N GLN A 145 12.89 23.87 -3.32
CA GLN A 145 12.80 22.57 -2.62
C GLN A 145 13.20 21.39 -3.51
N MET A 146 13.01 21.51 -4.82
CA MET A 146 13.40 20.51 -5.81
C MET A 146 14.81 20.76 -6.39
N ALA A 147 15.61 21.61 -5.74
CA ALA A 147 16.98 21.97 -6.13
C ALA A 147 17.10 22.45 -7.59
N MET A 148 16.13 23.23 -8.06
CA MET A 148 16.13 23.78 -9.42
C MET A 148 15.61 25.22 -9.50
N SER A 149 15.88 25.90 -10.61
CA SER A 149 15.29 27.23 -10.86
C SER A 149 13.83 27.12 -11.29
N GLY A 150 13.03 28.14 -10.98
CA GLY A 150 11.63 28.21 -11.43
C GLY A 150 11.48 28.11 -12.95
N ARG A 151 12.45 28.62 -13.72
CA ARG A 151 12.47 28.48 -15.19
C ARG A 151 12.68 27.02 -15.61
N HIS A 152 13.56 26.29 -14.94
CA HIS A 152 13.80 24.88 -15.23
C HIS A 152 12.58 24.02 -14.88
N LEU A 153 11.94 24.31 -13.74
CA LEU A 153 10.70 23.67 -13.32
C LEU A 153 9.59 23.83 -14.37
N ILE A 154 9.35 25.05 -14.85
CA ILE A 154 8.32 25.31 -15.88
C ILE A 154 8.62 24.55 -17.17
N ARG A 155 9.88 24.56 -17.64
CA ARG A 155 10.27 23.84 -18.85
C ARG A 155 9.97 22.35 -18.73
N LYS A 156 10.42 21.70 -17.65
CA LYS A 156 10.18 20.27 -17.45
C LYS A 156 8.70 19.93 -17.27
N LEU A 157 7.92 20.78 -16.58
CA LEU A 157 6.47 20.58 -16.49
C LEU A 157 5.78 20.68 -17.86
N SER A 158 6.25 21.57 -18.73
CA SER A 158 5.73 21.65 -20.10
C SER A 158 6.10 20.45 -20.96
N GLU A 159 7.27 19.84 -20.73
CA GLU A 159 7.68 18.58 -21.38
C GLU A 159 6.79 17.41 -20.95
N GLU A 160 6.26 17.45 -19.72
CA GLU A 160 5.22 16.54 -19.22
C GLU A 160 3.79 16.95 -19.62
N GLY A 161 3.63 17.97 -20.48
CA GLY A 161 2.32 18.42 -20.98
C GLY A 161 1.45 19.15 -19.94
N THR A 162 2.05 19.69 -18.87
CA THR A 162 1.32 20.41 -17.82
C THR A 162 1.96 21.76 -17.46
N SER A 163 1.39 22.44 -16.47
CA SER A 163 1.97 23.68 -15.91
C SER A 163 1.78 23.74 -14.40
N PHE A 164 2.65 24.48 -13.72
CA PHE A 164 2.54 24.71 -12.28
C PHE A 164 1.16 25.25 -11.88
N LYS A 165 0.60 26.15 -12.70
CA LYS A 165 -0.73 26.71 -12.45
C LYS A 165 -1.82 25.66 -12.53
N LEU A 166 -1.80 24.80 -13.56
CA LEU A 166 -2.77 23.71 -13.70
C LEU A 166 -2.70 22.73 -12.54
N LEU A 167 -1.48 22.33 -12.14
CA LEU A 167 -1.27 21.43 -11.00
C LEU A 167 -1.77 22.03 -9.70
N ARG A 168 -1.46 23.31 -9.44
CA ARG A 168 -1.92 24.02 -8.24
C ARG A 168 -3.43 24.21 -8.23
N ASP A 169 -4.01 24.69 -9.32
CA ASP A 169 -5.45 24.94 -9.42
C ASP A 169 -6.25 23.64 -9.21
N SER A 170 -5.87 22.55 -9.88
CA SER A 170 -6.54 21.24 -9.74
C SER A 170 -6.43 20.69 -8.32
N LEU A 171 -5.27 20.83 -7.67
CA LEU A 171 -5.08 20.36 -6.30
C LEU A 171 -5.90 21.19 -5.30
N LEU A 172 -5.84 22.52 -5.40
CA LEU A 172 -6.59 23.41 -4.50
C LEU A 172 -8.10 23.23 -4.67
N GLN A 173 -8.58 22.99 -5.90
CA GLN A 173 -9.97 22.64 -6.16
C GLN A 173 -10.37 21.37 -5.40
N GLY A 174 -9.62 20.27 -5.54
CA GLY A 174 -9.94 19.02 -4.85
C GLY A 174 -9.92 19.15 -3.32
N MET A 175 -8.96 19.89 -2.77
CA MET A 175 -8.91 20.18 -1.33
C MET A 175 -10.11 21.03 -0.87
N ALA A 176 -10.51 22.03 -1.68
CA ALA A 176 -11.67 22.86 -1.40
C ALA A 176 -12.96 22.04 -1.41
N GLU A 177 -13.19 21.22 -2.44
CA GLU A 177 -14.36 20.36 -2.55
C GLU A 177 -14.48 19.40 -1.37
N GLN A 178 -13.36 18.79 -0.94
CA GLN A 178 -13.33 17.92 0.23
C GLN A 178 -13.68 18.68 1.51
N SER A 179 -13.07 19.83 1.76
CA SER A 179 -13.36 20.62 2.96
C SER A 179 -14.78 21.20 2.96
N LEU A 180 -15.37 21.46 1.79
CA LEU A 180 -16.78 21.85 1.67
C LEU A 180 -17.71 20.68 2.04
N LYS A 181 -17.40 19.44 1.63
CA LYS A 181 -18.15 18.24 2.02
C LYS A 181 -18.08 17.96 3.53
N GLU A 182 -16.94 18.27 4.15
CA GLU A 182 -16.73 18.15 5.60
C GLU A 182 -17.42 19.27 6.41
N GLY A 183 -18.05 20.25 5.76
CA GLY A 183 -18.76 21.34 6.44
C GLY A 183 -17.86 22.44 7.04
N SER A 184 -16.58 22.49 6.65
CA SER A 184 -15.62 23.52 7.12
C SER A 184 -16.10 24.93 6.77
N LYS A 185 -15.79 25.99 7.54
CA LYS A 185 -16.23 27.37 7.17
C LYS A 185 -15.43 27.90 5.97
N LEU A 186 -16.04 28.80 5.17
CA LEU A 186 -15.38 29.35 3.97
C LEU A 186 -14.07 30.08 4.33
N PHE A 187 -14.07 30.83 5.43
CA PHE A 187 -12.90 31.50 5.97
C PHE A 187 -11.74 30.53 6.22
N ASP A 188 -12.02 29.42 6.92
CA ASP A 188 -11.01 28.42 7.29
C ASP A 188 -10.44 27.72 6.04
N ILE A 189 -11.30 27.46 5.05
CA ILE A 189 -10.87 26.90 3.76
C ILE A 189 -9.97 27.89 3.02
N ALA A 190 -10.36 29.16 2.95
CA ALA A 190 -9.59 30.20 2.27
C ALA A 190 -8.20 30.36 2.91
N ASP A 191 -8.11 30.45 4.23
CA ASP A 191 -6.83 30.57 4.95
C ASP A 191 -5.95 29.31 4.77
N LYS A 192 -6.53 28.11 4.91
CA LYS A 192 -5.79 26.84 4.74
C LYS A 192 -5.19 26.70 3.33
N LEU A 193 -5.92 27.13 2.31
CA LEU A 193 -5.49 27.07 0.91
C LEU A 193 -4.61 28.27 0.49
N GLY A 194 -4.42 29.25 1.37
CA GLY A 194 -3.54 30.40 1.12
C GLY A 194 -4.16 31.52 0.29
N PHE A 195 -5.49 31.69 0.36
CA PHE A 195 -6.18 32.85 -0.20
C PHE A 195 -6.16 34.02 0.78
N SER A 196 -6.19 35.25 0.26
CA SER A 196 -6.18 36.47 1.08
C SER A 196 -7.47 36.66 1.89
N ASP A 197 -8.59 36.19 1.35
CA ASP A 197 -9.93 36.35 1.90
C ASP A 197 -10.92 35.39 1.24
N GLU A 198 -12.12 35.31 1.79
CA GLU A 198 -13.21 34.47 1.28
C GLU A 198 -13.64 34.86 -0.15
N SER A 199 -13.55 36.13 -0.51
CA SER A 199 -13.95 36.61 -1.85
C SER A 199 -12.97 36.14 -2.93
N ALA A 200 -11.67 36.15 -2.62
CA ALA A 200 -10.61 35.62 -3.48
C ALA A 200 -10.76 34.11 -3.67
N PHE A 201 -11.02 33.38 -2.58
CA PHE A 201 -11.33 31.95 -2.65
C PHE A 201 -12.59 31.67 -3.47
N ALA A 202 -13.70 32.37 -3.23
CA ALA A 202 -14.96 32.15 -3.95
C ALA A 202 -14.83 32.41 -5.46
N LYS A 203 -14.07 33.44 -5.86
CA LYS A 203 -13.75 33.72 -7.27
C LYS A 203 -12.91 32.61 -7.89
N ALA A 204 -11.89 32.12 -7.18
CA ALA A 204 -11.04 31.03 -7.64
C ALA A 204 -11.84 29.72 -7.78
N PHE A 205 -12.62 29.37 -6.75
CA PHE A 205 -13.48 28.20 -6.75
C PHE A 205 -14.47 28.22 -7.92
N LYS A 206 -15.17 29.35 -8.14
CA LYS A 206 -16.08 29.50 -9.29
C LYS A 206 -15.37 29.38 -10.64
N ARG A 207 -14.13 29.87 -10.75
CA ARG A 207 -13.33 29.71 -11.97
C ARG A 207 -12.98 28.25 -12.24
N TRP A 208 -12.74 27.46 -11.20
CA TRP A 208 -12.37 26.04 -11.32
C TRP A 208 -13.59 25.13 -11.55
N THR A 209 -14.69 25.35 -10.83
CA THR A 209 -15.86 24.45 -10.80
C THR A 209 -17.07 24.95 -11.58
N GLY A 210 -17.06 26.21 -12.03
CA GLY A 210 -18.20 26.87 -12.68
C GLY A 210 -19.28 27.39 -11.72
N MET A 211 -19.21 27.07 -10.42
CA MET A 211 -20.23 27.43 -9.42
C MET A 211 -19.62 28.02 -8.14
N THR A 212 -20.40 28.75 -7.35
CA THR A 212 -19.90 29.29 -6.08
C THR A 212 -19.78 28.18 -5.02
N PRO A 213 -18.93 28.34 -3.98
CA PRO A 213 -18.85 27.37 -2.88
C PRO A 213 -20.20 27.12 -2.19
N ALA A 214 -21.05 28.15 -2.09
CA ALA A 214 -22.39 28.04 -1.53
C ALA A 214 -23.32 27.20 -2.41
N GLN A 215 -23.27 27.39 -3.74
CA GLN A 215 -24.01 26.57 -4.70
C GLN A 215 -23.56 25.11 -4.66
N PHE A 216 -22.25 24.86 -4.58
CA PHE A 216 -21.69 23.51 -4.47
C PHE A 216 -22.19 22.80 -3.21
N ARG A 217 -22.21 23.50 -2.05
CA ARG A 217 -22.76 22.93 -0.81
C ARG A 217 -24.23 22.58 -0.88
N ALA A 218 -25.03 23.34 -1.62
CA ALA A 218 -26.46 23.05 -1.76
C ALA A 218 -26.74 21.81 -2.62
N GLN A 219 -25.73 21.26 -3.30
CA GLN A 219 -25.84 20.06 -4.14
C GLN A 219 -25.28 18.79 -3.47
N ILE A 220 -24.65 18.92 -2.29
CA ILE A 220 -24.14 17.81 -1.47
C ILE A 220 -25.25 17.36 -0.52
#